data_AF-A0A382XUE4-F1
#
_entry.id   AF-A0A382XUE4-F1
#
_cell.length_a   1.000
_cell.length_b   1.000
_cell.length_c   1.000
_cell.angle_alpha   90.00
_cell.angle_beta   90.00
_cell.angle_gamma   90.00
#
_symmetry.space_group_name_H-M   'P 1'
#
loop_
_entity.id
_entity.type
_entity.pdbx_description
1 polymer ?
#
loop_
_entity_poly.entity_id
_entity_poly.type
_entity_poly.pdbx_seq_one_letter_code
_entity_poly.pdbx_strand_id
1 'polypeptide(L)'
;MKNTAIKGKYTPKNYRKLDKKSCIYRSMWERRFMLYCDRNPYILEWNSESIHIPYTSPKDNKTHNYYPDFYIKYIGVNGQVTEKIIEIKPKWQSKWSVNRAKWRAA
;
A
#
# COMPACT_ATOMS: atom_id res chain seq x y z
N MET A 1 26.48 12.45 2.71
CA MET A 1 25.56 11.99 1.64
C MET A 1 24.28 12.80 1.73
N LYS A 2 23.79 13.41 0.64
CA LYS A 2 22.47 14.06 0.65
C LYS A 2 21.40 12.96 0.76
N ASN A 3 20.53 13.04 1.76
CA ASN A 3 19.38 12.14 1.90
C ASN A 3 18.35 12.46 0.80
N THR A 4 18.58 11.96 -0.41
CA THR A 4 17.63 12.11 -1.51
C THR A 4 16.49 11.12 -1.30
N ALA A 5 15.26 11.61 -1.17
CA ALA A 5 14.08 10.77 -1.14
C ALA A 5 13.99 9.96 -2.45
N ILE A 6 14.06 8.64 -2.34
CA ILE A 6 14.05 7.74 -3.50
C ILE A 6 12.61 7.51 -3.95
N LYS A 7 12.30 7.98 -5.15
CA LYS A 7 11.02 7.76 -5.85
C LYS A 7 11.29 7.26 -7.28
N GLY A 8 10.35 6.54 -7.86
CA GLY A 8 10.47 6.10 -9.25
C GLY A 8 9.27 5.30 -9.74
N LYS A 9 9.36 4.83 -10.99
CA LYS A 9 8.33 4.04 -11.66
C LYS A 9 8.65 2.56 -11.57
N TYR A 10 7.65 1.74 -11.23
CA TYR A 10 7.70 0.29 -11.29
C TYR A 10 6.81 -0.22 -12.42
N THR A 11 7.40 -1.02 -13.30
CA THR A 11 6.67 -1.76 -14.33
C THR A 11 6.75 -3.24 -13.97
N PRO A 12 5.61 -3.89 -13.64
CA PRO A 12 5.60 -5.30 -13.26
C PRO A 12 6.00 -6.19 -14.43
N LYS A 13 6.64 -7.31 -14.12
CA LYS A 13 6.86 -8.39 -15.11
C LYS A 13 5.57 -9.17 -15.33
N ASN A 14 4.80 -9.41 -14.27
CA ASN A 14 3.50 -10.10 -14.34
C ASN A 14 2.37 -9.07 -14.45
N TYR A 15 2.22 -8.49 -15.65
CA TYR A 15 1.25 -7.43 -15.93
C TYR A 15 -0.20 -7.79 -15.56
N ARG A 16 -0.57 -9.08 -15.55
CA ARG A 16 -1.92 -9.53 -15.17
C ARG A 16 -2.24 -9.34 -13.68
N LYS A 17 -1.22 -9.23 -12.84
CA LYS A 17 -1.39 -9.06 -11.39
C LYS A 17 -1.62 -7.61 -10.98
N LEU A 18 -1.23 -6.66 -11.82
CA LEU A 18 -1.41 -5.24 -11.55
C LEU A 18 -2.47 -4.68 -12.51
N ASP A 19 -3.51 -4.08 -11.95
CA ASP A 19 -4.59 -3.45 -12.71
C ASP A 19 -4.12 -2.32 -13.65
N LYS A 20 -2.95 -1.73 -13.36
CA LYS A 20 -2.31 -0.67 -14.15
C LYS A 20 -1.08 -1.20 -14.90
N LYS A 21 -0.71 -0.54 -16.00
CA LYS A 21 0.55 -0.84 -16.74
C LYS A 21 1.83 -0.65 -15.89
N SER A 22 1.76 0.23 -14.89
CA SER A 22 2.87 0.60 -14.02
C SER A 22 2.34 1.39 -12.83
N CYS A 23 3.10 1.46 -11.74
CA CYS A 23 2.82 2.30 -10.58
C CYS A 23 4.05 3.09 -10.14
N ILE A 24 3.85 4.09 -9.26
CA ILE A 24 4.92 4.91 -8.70
C ILE A 24 5.21 4.42 -7.28
N TYR A 25 6.47 4.15 -6.96
CA TYR A 25 6.91 4.01 -5.58
C TYR A 25 7.48 5.33 -5.09
N ARG A 26 7.14 5.71 -3.87
CA ARG A 26 7.63 6.89 -3.13
C ARG A 26 8.69 6.55 -2.09
N SER A 27 8.99 5.26 -1.93
CA SER A 27 10.05 4.76 -1.08
C SER A 27 10.66 3.47 -1.61
N MET A 28 11.87 3.14 -1.16
CA MET A 28 12.48 1.84 -1.46
C MET A 28 11.77 0.67 -0.79
N TRP A 29 11.04 0.90 0.31
CA TRP A 29 10.22 -0.14 0.94
C TRP A 29 9.00 -0.48 0.10
N GLU A 30 8.33 0.53 -0.46
CA GLU A 30 7.29 0.32 -1.47
C GLU A 30 7.82 -0.42 -2.69
N ARG A 31 8.98 -0.02 -3.23
CA ARG A 31 9.59 -0.74 -4.36
C ARG A 31 9.85 -2.22 -4.04
N ARG A 32 10.34 -2.51 -2.83
CA ARG A 32 10.55 -3.89 -2.36
C ARG A 32 9.24 -4.66 -2.23
N PHE A 33 8.19 -4.02 -1.76
CA PHE A 33 6.86 -4.63 -1.65
C PHE A 33 6.24 -4.91 -3.02
N MET A 34 6.36 -3.97 -3.97
CA MET A 34 5.94 -4.18 -5.37
C MET A 34 6.64 -5.39 -6.00
N LEU A 35 7.96 -5.54 -5.77
CA LEU A 35 8.71 -6.72 -6.21
C LEU A 35 8.21 -8.01 -5.59
N TYR A 36 7.82 -7.98 -4.30
CA TYR A 36 7.21 -9.13 -3.63
C TYR A 36 5.86 -9.49 -4.27
N CYS A 37 4.97 -8.51 -4.48
CA CYS A 37 3.67 -8.73 -5.10
C CYS A 37 3.79 -9.29 -6.52
N ASP A 38 4.71 -8.75 -7.31
CA ASP A 38 4.94 -9.17 -8.68
C ASP A 38 5.47 -10.62 -8.75
N ARG A 39 6.43 -10.98 -7.88
CA ARG A 39 7.12 -12.27 -7.95
C ARG A 39 6.45 -13.41 -7.20
N ASN A 40 5.65 -13.11 -6.18
CA ASN A 40 5.05 -14.16 -5.35
C ASN A 40 3.86 -14.82 -6.09
N PRO A 41 3.90 -16.14 -6.36
CA PRO A 41 2.81 -16.83 -7.07
C PRO A 41 1.48 -16.81 -6.31
N TYR A 42 1.50 -16.70 -4.98
CA TYR A 42 0.28 -16.67 -4.16
C TYR A 42 -0.41 -15.30 -4.13
N ILE A 43 0.24 -14.25 -4.63
CA ILE A 43 -0.43 -12.96 -4.89
C ILE A 43 -1.14 -13.07 -6.23
N LEU A 44 -2.46 -12.99 -6.21
CA LEU A 44 -3.31 -13.07 -7.39
C LEU A 44 -3.38 -11.72 -8.08
N GLU A 45 -3.69 -10.68 -7.30
CA GLU A 45 -3.88 -9.31 -7.77
C GLU A 45 -3.32 -8.33 -6.74
N TRP A 46 -2.83 -7.19 -7.19
CA TRP A 46 -2.43 -6.08 -6.34
C TRP A 46 -2.59 -4.76 -7.09
N ASN A 47 -2.77 -3.69 -6.33
CA ASN A 47 -2.86 -2.34 -6.89
C ASN A 47 -2.27 -1.33 -5.91
N SER A 48 -1.89 -0.17 -6.41
CA SER A 48 -1.28 0.91 -5.63
C SER A 48 -2.17 2.14 -5.66
N GLU A 49 -2.46 2.68 -4.47
CA GLU A 49 -3.32 3.84 -4.25
C GLU A 49 -4.67 3.76 -4.97
N SER A 50 -5.30 2.58 -4.99
CA SER A 50 -6.56 2.35 -5.71
C SER A 50 -7.80 2.56 -4.86
N ILE A 51 -7.69 2.50 -3.54
CA ILE A 51 -8.83 2.57 -2.61
C ILE A 51 -8.88 3.95 -1.98
N HIS A 52 -10.05 4.58 -2.02
CA HIS A 52 -10.34 5.83 -1.31
C HIS A 52 -11.12 5.52 -0.04
N ILE A 53 -10.64 6.01 1.10
CA ILE A 53 -11.28 5.84 2.41
C ILE A 53 -11.41 7.22 3.07
N PRO A 54 -12.62 7.73 3.28
CA PRO A 54 -12.80 8.94 4.09
C PRO A 54 -12.55 8.65 5.57
N TYR A 55 -11.85 9.55 6.27
CA TYR A 55 -11.61 9.42 7.72
C TYR A 55 -11.69 10.78 8.42
N THR A 56 -12.09 10.80 9.69
CA THR A 56 -12.05 12.03 10.50
C THR A 56 -10.64 12.27 11.03
N SER A 57 -10.04 13.39 10.62
CA SER A 57 -8.69 13.76 11.04
C SER A 57 -8.70 14.25 12.51
N PRO A 58 -7.82 13.72 13.37
CA PRO A 58 -7.72 14.18 14.76
C PRO A 58 -7.01 15.53 14.89
N LYS A 59 -6.54 16.13 13.78
CA LYS A 59 -5.87 17.45 13.80
C LYS A 59 -6.86 18.60 13.86
N ASP A 60 -8.00 18.45 13.19
CA ASP A 60 -8.97 19.50 12.91
C ASP A 60 -10.44 19.03 13.00
N ASN A 61 -10.66 17.74 13.30
CA ASN A 61 -11.98 17.10 13.40
C ASN A 61 -12.81 17.19 12.11
N LYS A 62 -12.15 17.22 10.95
CA LYS A 62 -12.79 17.26 9.63
C LYS A 62 -12.57 15.96 8.86
N THR A 63 -13.45 15.66 7.90
CA THR A 63 -13.28 14.51 7.00
C THR A 63 -12.18 14.77 5.99
N HIS A 64 -11.22 13.85 5.91
CA HIS A 64 -10.06 13.88 5.02
C HIS A 64 -10.01 12.60 4.18
N ASN A 65 -9.24 12.61 3.10
CA ASN A 65 -9.06 11.47 2.22
C ASN A 65 -7.84 10.63 2.62
N TYR A 66 -8.02 9.33 2.71
CA TYR A 66 -6.95 8.35 2.88
C TYR A 66 -6.90 7.43 1.66
N TYR A 67 -5.71 7.35 1.05
CA TYR A 67 -5.38 6.40 0.00
C TYR A 67 -4.28 5.50 0.56
N PRO A 68 -4.60 4.25 0.94
CA PRO A 68 -3.59 3.29 1.40
C PRO A 68 -2.56 3.01 0.31
N ASP A 69 -1.34 2.65 0.73
CA ASP A 69 -0.24 2.40 -0.21
C ASP A 69 -0.58 1.27 -1.20
N PHE A 70 -1.15 0.15 -0.72
CA PHE A 70 -1.52 -0.99 -1.57
C PHE A 70 -2.80 -1.70 -1.16
N TYR A 71 -3.43 -2.32 -2.15
CA TYR A 71 -4.38 -3.42 -1.99
C TYR A 71 -3.76 -4.71 -2.55
N ILE A 72 -4.02 -5.85 -1.93
CA ILE A 72 -3.63 -7.17 -2.41
C ILE A 72 -4.78 -8.17 -2.28
N LYS A 73 -4.84 -9.11 -3.22
CA LYS A 73 -5.64 -10.33 -3.17
C LYS A 73 -4.72 -11.53 -3.29
N TYR A 74 -4.78 -12.45 -2.34
CA TYR A 74 -3.82 -13.54 -2.24
C TYR A 74 -4.42 -14.83 -1.69
N ILE A 75 -3.75 -15.94 -1.96
CA ILE A 75 -4.08 -17.25 -1.40
C ILE A 75 -3.38 -17.39 -0.05
N GLY A 76 -4.17 -17.57 1.01
CA GLY A 76 -3.69 -17.80 2.37
C GLY A 76 -3.10 -19.20 2.57
N VAL A 77 -2.50 -19.43 3.73
CA VAL A 77 -1.83 -20.70 4.07
C VAL A 77 -2.77 -21.92 4.03
N ASN A 78 -4.06 -21.71 4.25
CA ASN A 78 -5.10 -22.73 4.20
C ASN A 78 -5.82 -22.79 2.84
N GLY A 79 -5.28 -22.13 1.81
CA GLY A 79 -5.84 -22.13 0.45
C GLY A 79 -6.97 -21.13 0.22
N GLN A 80 -7.43 -20.39 1.25
CA GLN A 80 -8.51 -19.43 1.08
C GLN A 80 -8.04 -18.15 0.38
N VAL A 81 -8.86 -17.58 -0.49
CA VAL A 81 -8.59 -16.27 -1.09
C VAL A 81 -8.90 -15.19 -0.06
N THR A 82 -7.95 -14.30 0.19
CA THR A 82 -8.04 -13.20 1.16
C THR A 82 -7.63 -11.89 0.52
N GLU A 83 -8.29 -10.81 0.89
CA GLU A 83 -8.00 -9.46 0.45
C GLU A 83 -7.50 -8.61 1.61
N LYS A 84 -6.51 -7.75 1.37
CA LYS A 84 -5.92 -6.88 2.39
C LYS A 84 -5.53 -5.52 1.85
N ILE A 85 -5.65 -4.53 2.72
CA ILE A 85 -5.06 -3.20 2.56
C ILE A 85 -3.72 -3.17 3.30
N ILE A 86 -2.70 -2.63 2.66
CA ILE A 86 -1.33 -2.60 3.18
C ILE A 86 -0.84 -1.15 3.20
N GLU A 87 -0.31 -0.74 4.35
CA GLU A 87 0.29 0.58 4.57
C GLU A 87 1.75 0.41 4.99
N ILE A 88 2.67 0.99 4.24
CA ILE A 88 4.11 0.95 4.49
C ILE A 88 4.51 2.22 5.24
N LYS A 89 4.95 2.06 6.49
CA LYS A 89 5.41 3.17 7.33
C LYS A 89 6.55 2.74 8.25
N PRO A 90 7.45 3.67 8.62
CA PRO A 90 8.40 3.43 9.70
C PRO A 90 7.69 3.11 11.00
N LYS A 91 8.21 2.14 11.76
CA LYS A 91 7.56 1.64 12.98
C LYS A 91 7.23 2.76 13.98
N TRP A 92 8.08 3.76 14.11
CA TRP A 92 7.86 4.89 15.01
C TRP A 92 6.64 5.76 14.65
N GLN A 93 6.22 5.79 13.38
CA GLN A 93 5.01 6.50 12.94
C GLN A 93 3.72 5.76 13.31
N SER A 94 3.79 4.49 13.73
CA SER A 94 2.59 3.73 14.10
C SER A 94 1.85 4.28 15.32
N LYS A 95 2.54 5.10 16.12
CA LYS A 95 1.98 5.75 17.31
C LYS A 95 1.39 7.14 17.01
N TRP A 96 1.36 7.58 15.76
CA TRP A 96 0.75 8.86 15.42
C TRP A 96 -0.77 8.77 15.42
N SER A 97 -1.43 9.75 16.04
CA SER A 97 -2.90 9.82 16.12
C SER A 97 -3.56 9.79 14.75
N VAL A 98 -2.99 10.52 13.77
CA VAL A 98 -3.47 10.53 12.39
C VAL A 98 -3.41 9.16 11.74
N ASN A 99 -2.32 8.41 11.90
CA ASN A 99 -2.19 7.09 11.32
C ASN A 99 -3.18 6.11 11.94
N ARG A 100 -3.35 6.16 13.27
CA ARG A 100 -4.40 5.36 13.95
C ARG A 100 -5.80 5.72 13.48
N ALA A 101 -6.09 6.98 13.21
CA ALA A 101 -7.40 7.40 12.71
C ALA A 101 -7.66 6.82 11.31
N LYS A 102 -6.67 6.89 10.41
CA LYS A 102 -6.75 6.27 9.07
C LYS A 102 -7.01 4.77 9.14
N TRP A 103 -6.29 4.06 10.01
CA TRP A 103 -6.39 2.60 10.13
C TRP A 103 -7.67 2.12 10.83
N ARG A 104 -8.32 2.98 11.62
CA ARG A 104 -9.64 2.67 12.20
C ARG A 104 -10.78 2.82 11.19
N ALA A 105 -10.56 3.63 10.15
CA ALA A 105 -11.54 3.85 9.09
C ALA A 105 -11.47 2.79 7.97
N ALA A 106 -10.41 1.98 7.95
CA ALA A 106 -10.18 0.90 6.98
C ALA A 106 -10.50 -0.46 7.62
#